data_AF-A0A2V6RBG9-F1
#
_entry.id   AF-A0A2V6RBG9-F1
#
_cell.length_a   1.000
_cell.length_b   1.000
_cell.length_c   1.000
_cell.angle_alpha   90.00
_cell.angle_beta   90.00
_cell.angle_gamma   90.00
#
_symmetry.space_group_name_H-M   'P 1'
#
loop_
_entity.id
_entity.type
_entity.pdbx_description
1 polymer ?
#
loop_
_entity_poly.entity_id
_entity_poly.type
_entity_poly.pdbx_seq_one_letter_code
_entity_poly.pdbx_strand_id
1 'polypeptide(L)'
;MSRSALVCVLAALELTGPAFAEREPSQQQRHSGVIVAIAADAGTITVEEFGPSAGPDATAVRRTIRLRPETRIELVVRSQDPAAASGWQGDFTTVPLASRELHPGDFVTVTTESTRGLVASSISVVRPVPPRQGSAAVASPVGRRELVR
;
A
#
# COMPACT_ATOMS: atom_id res chain seq x y z
N MET A 1 -44.19 66.65 26.86
CA MET A 1 -44.51 65.40 27.59
C MET A 1 -43.50 64.35 27.16
N SER A 2 -42.74 63.78 28.11
CA SER A 2 -41.54 62.89 28.03
C SER A 2 -41.58 61.82 26.91
N ARG A 3 -40.54 61.47 26.12
CA ARG A 3 -39.11 61.12 26.31
C ARG A 3 -38.79 59.84 27.13
N SER A 4 -38.00 58.96 26.50
CA SER A 4 -37.19 57.82 27.00
C SER A 4 -37.83 56.43 26.80
N ALA A 5 -37.38 55.55 25.88
CA ALA A 5 -36.06 54.94 25.61
C ALA A 5 -35.77 53.69 26.48
N LEU A 6 -35.73 52.51 25.83
CA LEU A 6 -35.03 51.30 26.28
C LEU A 6 -34.95 50.35 25.06
N VAL A 7 -34.00 50.52 24.13
CA VAL A 7 -32.68 49.88 24.11
C VAL A 7 -32.75 48.38 24.46
N CYS A 8 -33.08 47.54 23.48
CA CYS A 8 -32.71 46.12 23.52
C CYS A 8 -31.33 45.98 22.88
N VAL A 9 -30.34 45.83 23.76
CA VAL A 9 -28.92 45.64 23.46
C VAL A 9 -28.71 44.32 22.70
N LEU A 10 -27.90 44.41 21.65
CA LEU A 10 -27.27 43.31 20.91
C LEU A 10 -26.61 42.28 21.85
N ALA A 11 -26.95 41.01 21.69
CA ALA A 11 -26.12 39.90 22.15
C ALA A 11 -25.77 39.02 20.95
N ALA A 12 -24.77 39.46 20.18
CA ALA A 12 -23.98 38.59 19.33
C ALA A 12 -23.14 37.70 20.25
N LEU A 13 -23.59 36.48 20.50
CA LEU A 13 -22.79 35.47 21.18
C LEU A 13 -22.11 34.62 20.11
N GLU A 14 -20.87 35.02 19.84
CA GLU A 14 -19.84 34.29 19.09
C GLU A 14 -19.83 32.81 19.50
N LEU A 15 -20.41 31.95 18.66
CA LEU A 15 -20.27 30.50 18.79
C LEU A 15 -18.92 30.09 18.17
N THR A 16 -17.81 30.52 18.78
CA THR A 16 -16.47 30.01 18.45
C THR A 16 -16.30 28.64 19.12
N GLY A 17 -17.03 27.64 18.64
CA GLY A 17 -16.73 26.26 18.96
C GLY A 17 -15.38 25.87 18.34
N PRO A 18 -14.57 25.00 18.97
CA PRO A 18 -13.39 24.46 18.31
C PRO A 18 -13.91 23.69 17.10
N ALA A 19 -13.66 24.24 15.90
CA ALA A 19 -13.76 23.48 14.68
C ALA A 19 -12.88 22.24 14.88
N PHE A 20 -13.50 21.07 15.08
CA PHE A 20 -12.83 19.83 14.80
C PHE A 20 -12.43 19.97 13.34
N ALA A 21 -11.15 20.25 13.09
CA ALA A 21 -10.61 20.09 11.76
C ALA A 21 -10.93 18.64 11.40
N GLU A 22 -11.92 18.45 10.54
CA GLU A 22 -12.17 17.16 9.91
C GLU A 22 -10.83 16.79 9.29
N ARG A 23 -10.14 15.84 9.91
CA ARG A 23 -8.92 15.28 9.35
C ARG A 23 -9.36 14.76 7.99
N GLU A 24 -8.94 15.45 6.92
CA GLU A 24 -9.18 14.98 5.56
C GLU A 24 -8.84 13.48 5.55
N PRO A 25 -9.72 12.63 4.98
CA PRO A 25 -9.48 11.20 4.95
C PRO A 25 -8.10 11.00 4.33
N SER A 26 -7.15 10.53 5.14
CA SER A 26 -5.80 10.27 4.68
C SER A 26 -5.92 9.33 3.50
N GLN A 27 -5.62 9.80 2.28
CA GLN A 27 -5.75 8.96 1.11
C GLN A 27 -4.84 7.76 1.30
N GLN A 28 -5.46 6.58 1.39
CA GLN A 28 -4.72 5.34 1.43
C GLN A 28 -4.20 5.06 0.03
N GLN A 29 -2.89 4.98 -0.12
CA GLN A 29 -2.25 4.66 -1.38
C GLN A 29 -1.67 3.26 -1.34
N ARG A 30 -1.88 2.49 -2.41
CA ARG A 30 -1.26 1.17 -2.59
C ARG A 30 -0.05 1.25 -3.49
N HIS A 31 1.01 0.57 -3.08
CA HIS A 31 2.26 0.38 -3.81
C HIS A 31 2.49 -1.11 -3.98
N SER A 32 2.79 -1.57 -5.19
CA SER A 32 3.02 -3.00 -5.44
C SER A 32 4.30 -3.21 -6.22
N GLY A 33 5.19 -4.05 -5.70
CA GLY A 33 6.52 -4.22 -6.26
C GLY A 33 7.37 -5.22 -5.50
N VAL A 34 8.66 -5.22 -5.77
CA VAL A 34 9.63 -6.13 -5.14
C VAL A 34 10.43 -5.36 -4.09
N ILE A 35 10.63 -5.96 -2.91
CA ILE A 35 11.58 -5.42 -1.94
C ILE A 35 13.00 -5.56 -2.51
N VAL A 36 13.69 -4.44 -2.68
CA VAL A 36 15.09 -4.42 -3.17
C VAL A 36 16.10 -4.11 -2.06
N ALA A 37 15.64 -3.52 -0.96
CA ALA A 37 16.47 -3.26 0.22
C ALA A 37 15.63 -3.18 1.50
N ILE A 38 16.25 -3.49 2.62
CA ILE A 38 15.68 -3.38 3.97
C ILE A 38 16.75 -2.70 4.84
N ALA A 39 16.37 -1.70 5.63
CA ALA A 39 17.26 -1.06 6.59
C ALA A 39 17.66 -2.04 7.70
N ALA A 40 18.83 -1.84 8.33
CA ALA A 40 19.36 -2.76 9.32
C ALA A 40 18.45 -2.97 10.55
N ASP A 41 17.62 -1.98 10.88
CA ASP A 41 16.64 -2.03 11.97
C ASP A 41 15.28 -2.65 11.56
N ALA A 42 15.14 -3.07 10.29
CA ALA A 42 13.89 -3.51 9.68
C ALA A 42 12.73 -2.49 9.82
N GLY A 43 13.03 -1.21 10.08
CA GLY A 43 12.06 -0.13 10.21
C GLY A 43 11.73 0.55 8.89
N THR A 44 12.46 0.25 7.82
CA THR A 44 12.27 0.82 6.49
C THR A 44 12.55 -0.22 5.41
N ILE A 45 11.71 -0.24 4.38
CA ILE A 45 11.89 -1.06 3.18
C ILE A 45 11.96 -0.17 1.95
N THR A 46 12.70 -0.60 0.94
CA THR A 46 12.69 0.00 -0.40
C THR A 46 12.00 -0.97 -1.35
N VAL A 47 10.89 -0.52 -1.93
CA VAL A 47 10.10 -1.28 -2.92
C VAL A 47 10.37 -0.71 -4.30
N GLU A 48 10.75 -1.56 -5.24
CA GLU A 48 10.83 -1.25 -6.65
C GLU A 48 9.51 -1.61 -7.32
N GLU A 49 8.76 -0.61 -7.78
CA GLU A 49 7.44 -0.75 -8.40
C GLU A 49 7.44 -0.19 -9.82
N PHE A 50 6.59 -0.75 -10.69
CA PHE A 50 6.25 -0.11 -11.95
C PHE A 50 4.99 0.73 -11.73
N GLY A 51 5.10 2.03 -12.00
CA GLY A 51 3.98 2.95 -11.91
C GLY A 51 2.89 2.67 -12.95
N PRO A 52 1.82 3.48 -12.97
CA PRO A 52 0.68 3.31 -13.88
C PRO A 52 1.03 3.48 -15.37
N SER A 53 2.25 3.91 -15.72
CA SER A 53 2.70 4.00 -17.11
C SER A 53 2.84 2.60 -17.72
N ALA A 54 2.00 2.27 -18.69
CA ALA A 54 2.15 1.10 -19.54
C ALA A 54 2.89 1.49 -20.83
N GLY A 55 3.95 0.77 -21.19
CA GLY A 55 4.70 0.99 -22.41
C GLY A 55 6.11 0.41 -22.38
N PRO A 56 6.81 0.35 -23.52
CA PRO A 56 8.20 -0.13 -23.58
C PRO A 56 9.16 0.73 -22.76
N ASP A 57 8.81 1.99 -22.52
CA ASP A 57 9.59 2.94 -21.73
C ASP A 57 9.16 3.01 -20.25
N ALA A 58 8.31 2.07 -19.80
CA ALA A 58 7.91 1.99 -18.39
C ALA A 58 9.15 1.75 -17.53
N THR A 59 9.46 2.70 -16.66
CA THR A 59 10.61 2.63 -15.76
C THR A 59 10.16 2.23 -14.37
N ALA A 60 10.97 1.37 -13.73
CA ALA A 60 10.78 1.05 -12.34
C ALA A 60 11.11 2.27 -11.47
N VAL A 61 10.29 2.51 -10.45
CA VAL A 61 10.48 3.57 -9.46
C VAL A 61 10.74 2.94 -8.10
N ARG A 62 11.69 3.50 -7.35
CA ARG A 62 11.98 3.06 -5.99
C ARG A 62 11.22 3.90 -4.97
N ARG A 63 10.52 3.23 -4.06
CA ARG A 63 9.76 3.81 -2.95
C ARG A 63 10.36 3.37 -1.64
N THR A 64 10.87 4.34 -0.87
CA THR A 64 11.29 4.11 0.51
C THR A 64 10.07 4.26 1.41
N ILE A 65 9.69 3.18 2.08
CA ILE A 65 8.48 3.11 2.90
C ILE A 65 8.88 2.77 4.33
N ARG A 66 8.42 3.62 5.27
CA ARG A 66 8.65 3.42 6.69
C ARG A 66 7.63 2.46 7.27
N LEU A 67 8.10 1.54 8.11
CA LEU A 67 7.27 0.63 8.90
C LEU A 67 7.06 1.22 10.28
N ARG A 68 5.88 1.00 10.84
CA ARG A 68 5.56 1.32 12.23
C ARG A 68 5.43 0.02 13.03
N PRO A 69 5.59 0.05 14.36
CA PRO A 69 5.34 -1.11 15.20
C PRO A 69 3.95 -1.73 14.98
N GLU A 70 2.95 -0.90 14.66
CA GLU A 70 1.57 -1.31 14.37
C GLU A 70 1.32 -1.73 12.90
N THR A 71 2.32 -1.66 12.01
CA THR A 71 2.15 -2.09 10.61
C THR A 71 1.80 -3.58 10.59
N ARG A 72 0.62 -3.91 10.06
CA ARG A 72 0.22 -5.31 9.87
C ARG A 72 0.98 -5.90 8.69
N ILE A 73 1.71 -6.98 8.91
CA ILE A 73 2.45 -7.66 7.84
C ILE A 73 1.97 -9.11 7.79
N GLU A 74 1.55 -9.55 6.61
CA GLU A 74 0.98 -10.87 6.40
C GLU A 74 1.63 -11.54 5.19
N LEU A 75 2.04 -12.80 5.35
CA LEU A 75 2.46 -13.64 4.24
C LEU A 75 1.24 -14.34 3.65
N VAL A 76 1.02 -14.14 2.35
CA VAL A 76 0.01 -14.79 1.54
C VAL A 76 0.57 -16.13 1.06
N VAL A 77 -0.04 -17.23 1.49
CA VAL A 77 0.37 -18.60 1.12
C VAL A 77 -0.79 -19.36 0.51
N ARG A 78 -0.50 -20.34 -0.32
CA ARG A 78 -1.54 -21.29 -0.76
C ARG A 78 -1.95 -22.19 0.40
N SER A 79 -3.23 -22.18 0.72
CA SER A 79 -3.87 -23.14 1.62
C SER A 79 -3.63 -24.56 1.12
N GLN A 80 -3.17 -25.41 2.03
CA GLN A 80 -3.08 -26.86 1.82
C GLN A 80 -4.31 -27.58 2.38
N ASP A 81 -5.23 -26.85 3.01
CA ASP A 81 -6.45 -27.40 3.57
C ASP A 81 -7.49 -27.64 2.45
N PRO A 82 -7.91 -28.89 2.19
CA PRO A 82 -8.99 -29.18 1.25
C PRO A 82 -10.33 -28.56 1.66
N ALA A 83 -10.50 -28.22 2.93
CA ALA A 83 -11.68 -27.58 3.51
C ALA A 83 -11.46 -26.07 3.76
N ALA A 84 -10.52 -25.43 3.06
CA ALA A 84 -10.25 -23.99 3.16
C ALA A 84 -11.55 -23.16 3.15
N ALA A 85 -11.58 -22.04 3.87
CA ALA A 85 -12.79 -21.25 4.14
C ALA A 85 -13.59 -20.82 2.89
N SER A 86 -12.93 -20.70 1.73
CA SER A 86 -13.57 -20.41 0.45
C SER A 86 -14.18 -21.62 -0.27
N GLY A 87 -13.91 -22.83 0.21
CA GLY A 87 -14.29 -24.10 -0.44
C GLY A 87 -13.42 -24.48 -1.64
N TRP A 88 -12.40 -23.71 -1.99
CA TRP A 88 -11.52 -23.96 -3.14
C TRP A 88 -10.18 -24.55 -2.71
N GLN A 89 -9.86 -25.73 -3.25
CA GLN A 89 -8.56 -26.35 -3.05
C GLN A 89 -7.45 -25.46 -3.63
N GLY A 90 -6.46 -25.11 -2.80
CA GLY A 90 -5.33 -24.28 -3.22
C GLY A 90 -5.59 -22.78 -3.21
N ASP A 91 -6.67 -22.32 -2.56
CA ASP A 91 -6.93 -20.90 -2.29
C ASP A 91 -5.83 -20.26 -1.43
N PHE A 92 -5.85 -18.94 -1.26
CA PHE A 92 -4.89 -18.22 -0.44
C PHE A 92 -5.37 -18.05 1.00
N THR A 93 -4.43 -18.22 1.94
CA THR A 93 -4.60 -17.81 3.34
C THR A 93 -3.48 -16.86 3.72
N THR A 94 -3.69 -16.08 4.77
CA THR A 94 -2.67 -15.18 5.32
C THR A 94 -2.17 -15.68 6.66
N VAL A 95 -0.86 -15.55 6.89
CA VAL A 95 -0.24 -15.78 8.19
C VAL A 95 0.50 -14.51 8.63
N PRO A 96 0.41 -14.10 9.92
CA PRO A 96 1.18 -12.98 10.41
C PRO A 96 2.68 -13.18 10.18
N LEU A 97 3.37 -12.10 9.84
CA LEU A 97 4.81 -12.09 9.58
C LEU A 97 5.46 -10.94 10.34
N ALA A 98 6.61 -11.15 10.98
CA ALA A 98 7.35 -10.05 11.60
C ALA A 98 8.12 -9.24 10.53
N SER A 99 8.35 -7.95 10.77
CA SER A 99 9.12 -7.08 9.85
C SER A 99 10.52 -7.61 9.56
N ARG A 100 11.16 -8.25 10.55
CA ARG A 100 12.48 -8.90 10.43
C ARG A 100 12.49 -10.15 9.54
N GLU A 101 11.33 -10.68 9.17
CA GLU A 101 11.18 -11.84 8.29
C GLU A 101 10.84 -11.44 6.85
N LEU A 102 10.87 -10.13 6.55
CA LEU A 102 10.88 -9.63 5.18
C LEU A 102 12.27 -9.84 4.57
N HIS A 103 12.31 -10.13 3.27
CA HIS A 103 13.57 -10.32 2.56
C HIS A 103 13.58 -9.54 1.24
N PRO A 104 14.74 -9.07 0.77
CA PRO A 104 14.90 -8.68 -0.62
C PRO A 104 14.46 -9.81 -1.55
N GLY A 105 13.66 -9.48 -2.57
CA GLY A 105 13.03 -10.45 -3.48
C GLY A 105 11.59 -10.79 -3.14
N ASP A 106 11.10 -10.45 -1.94
CA ASP A 106 9.67 -10.56 -1.61
C ASP A 106 8.85 -9.61 -2.50
N PHE A 107 7.79 -10.14 -3.13
CA PHE A 107 6.81 -9.28 -3.80
C PHE A 107 5.80 -8.81 -2.76
N VAL A 108 5.55 -7.51 -2.72
CA VAL A 108 4.70 -6.90 -1.70
C VAL A 108 3.67 -5.97 -2.29
N THR A 109 2.48 -5.94 -1.68
CA THR A 109 1.55 -4.83 -1.79
C THR A 109 1.51 -4.10 -0.45
N VAL A 110 1.89 -2.84 -0.45
CA VAL A 110 1.96 -1.98 0.73
C VAL A 110 0.86 -0.93 0.67
N THR A 111 0.04 -0.86 1.70
CA THR A 111 -0.92 0.24 1.89
C THR A 111 -0.28 1.29 2.78
N THR A 112 -0.32 2.54 2.35
CA THR A 112 0.30 3.68 3.06
C THR A 112 -0.73 4.75 3.38
N GLU A 113 -0.51 5.48 4.49
CA GLU A 113 -1.31 6.65 4.87
C GLU A 113 -0.59 7.93 4.45
N SER A 114 -1.15 8.68 3.49
CA SER A 114 -0.53 9.88 2.97
C SER A 114 -0.86 11.11 3.81
N THR A 115 0.06 11.53 4.68
CA THR A 115 0.06 12.90 5.23
C THR A 115 1.46 13.51 5.34
N ARG A 116 2.53 12.72 5.57
CA ARG A 116 3.93 13.21 5.62
C ARG A 116 4.96 12.14 5.18
N GLY A 117 4.78 11.61 3.97
CA GLY A 117 5.63 10.55 3.40
C GLY A 117 4.97 9.16 3.43
N LEU A 118 5.67 8.16 2.90
CA LEU A 118 5.15 6.80 2.78
C LEU A 118 5.33 6.04 4.09
N VAL A 119 4.23 5.86 4.82
CA VAL A 119 4.20 5.12 6.08
C VAL A 119 3.20 3.98 5.94
N ALA A 120 3.67 2.74 6.12
CA ALA A 120 2.85 1.56 5.94
C ALA A 120 1.82 1.40 7.05
N SER A 121 0.57 1.16 6.67
CA SER A 121 -0.48 0.64 7.57
C SER A 121 -0.57 -0.89 7.46
N SER A 122 -0.41 -1.44 6.24
CA SER A 122 -0.38 -2.88 6.01
C SER A 122 0.53 -3.31 4.87
N ILE A 123 1.01 -4.54 4.93
CA ILE A 123 1.82 -5.20 3.91
C ILE A 123 1.30 -6.62 3.69
N SER A 124 0.92 -6.93 2.45
CA SER A 124 0.71 -8.31 1.99
C SER A 124 1.94 -8.78 1.23
N VAL A 125 2.51 -9.89 1.66
CA VAL A 125 3.75 -10.46 1.12
C VAL A 125 3.44 -11.72 0.33
N VAL A 126 3.95 -11.80 -0.89
CA VAL A 126 3.99 -13.03 -1.69
C VAL A 126 5.45 -13.37 -1.92
N ARG A 127 5.87 -14.56 -1.48
CA ARG A 127 7.21 -15.08 -1.76
C ARG A 127 7.20 -15.81 -3.09
N PRO A 128 7.89 -15.31 -4.13
CA PRO A 128 8.03 -16.04 -5.37
C PRO A 128 8.73 -17.37 -5.09
N VAL A 129 8.16 -18.47 -5.57
CA VAL A 129 8.90 -19.74 -5.62
C VAL A 129 10.05 -19.52 -6.60
N PRO A 130 11.31 -19.81 -6.23
CA PRO A 130 12.42 -19.72 -7.17
C PRO A 130 12.05 -20.49 -8.44
N PRO A 131 12.31 -19.95 -9.65
CA PRO A 131 12.10 -20.72 -10.86
C PRO A 131 12.88 -22.03 -10.72
N ARG A 132 12.21 -23.17 -10.92
CA ARG A 132 12.89 -24.46 -10.99
C ARG A 132 14.04 -24.29 -11.98
N GLN A 133 15.28 -24.55 -11.57
CA GLN A 133 16.43 -24.51 -12.47
C GLN A 133 16.11 -25.43 -13.65
N GLY A 134 15.79 -24.86 -14.82
CA GLY A 134 15.31 -25.59 -16.00
C GLY A 134 13.97 -25.11 -16.58
N SER A 135 13.18 -24.29 -15.88
CA SER A 135 12.00 -23.65 -16.49
C SER A 135 12.45 -22.46 -17.33
N ALA A 136 12.75 -22.71 -18.61
CA ALA A 136 12.90 -21.65 -19.59
C ALA A 136 11.74 -20.66 -19.44
N ALA A 137 12.07 -19.37 -19.33
CA ALA A 137 11.08 -18.30 -19.33
C ALA A 137 10.12 -18.57 -20.50
N VAL A 138 8.83 -18.70 -20.20
CA VAL A 138 7.79 -18.75 -21.24
C VAL A 138 7.88 -17.39 -21.93
N ALA A 139 8.59 -17.35 -23.05
CA ALA A 139 8.64 -16.19 -23.91
C ALA A 139 7.22 -15.96 -24.40
N SER A 140 6.56 -14.92 -23.87
CA SER A 140 5.31 -14.44 -24.42
C SER A 140 5.49 -14.17 -25.91
N PRO A 141 4.72 -14.82 -26.80
CA PRO A 141 4.82 -14.55 -28.23
C PRO A 141 4.05 -13.27 -28.54
N VAL A 142 4.64 -12.11 -28.24
CA VAL A 142 4.14 -10.83 -28.76
C VAL A 142 4.84 -10.56 -30.09
N GLY A 143 4.19 -11.05 -31.16
CA GLY A 143 4.14 -10.47 -32.50
C GLY A 143 5.44 -9.92 -33.09
N ARG A 144 6.30 -10.80 -33.62
CA ARG A 144 7.22 -10.42 -34.70
C ARG A 144 6.37 -10.12 -35.94
N ARG A 145 6.08 -8.84 -36.21
CA ARG A 145 5.57 -8.42 -37.53
C ARG A 145 6.71 -8.56 -38.53
N GLU A 146 6.61 -9.56 -39.41
CA GLU A 146 7.49 -9.65 -40.57
C GLU A 146 7.23 -8.45 -41.49
N LEU A 147 8.33 -7.82 -41.91
CA LEU A 147 8.35 -6.72 -42.86
C LEU A 147 8.35 -7.37 -44.25
N VAL A 148 7.20 -7.38 -44.92
CA VAL A 148 7.08 -7.81 -46.31
C VAL A 148 7.86 -6.81 -47.17
N ARG A 149 8.86 -7.32 -47.90
CA ARG A 149 9.59 -6.59 -48.95
C ARG A 149 8.77 -6.54 -50.23
#